data_AF-A0A0S7YGA8-F1
#
_entry.id   AF-A0A0S7YGA8-F1
#
_cell.length_a   1.000
_cell.length_b   1.000
_cell.length_c   1.000
_cell.angle_alpha   90.00
_cell.angle_beta   90.00
_cell.angle_gamma   90.00
#
_symmetry.space_group_name_H-M   'P 1'
#
loop_
_entity.id
_entity.type
_entity.pdbx_description
1 polymer ?
#
loop_
_entity_poly.entity_id
_entity_poly.type
_entity_poly.pdbx_seq_one_letter_code
_entity_poly.pdbx_strand_id
1 'polypeptide(L)'
;MVCGLIVVLITYFIAPHFTSQDRNAHNCRFWGIIFSGSDSSFENTIRSHLDSLKSLGTNNPDGWGICYYLAPDSSVLLPVISRGEPSAPIDLRYDRVVNDLVNYVEGSAIAHVRSGSSGLTSGIPDPHPFKRDGFYRDFHMLFAHNGLVPVDALLALIQSIDPTYLALNPPDYAPDYLDSDLYAIYIMEMIDVYHNYSIEECIKLAITKIDSALGTNSAQFNFVMSDGSTLWALHYTKPSERGFTLYYYPHEEISDYWVAASKPLDTLESWWVAVPNSTLVTLKPNQPPQLINIFLRDAQPSLGSGFGLIHPNPFTTNTMITYHLLQTSDISLKIYDVTGRLVRTLSTGTENSGFYTVPWDGRDSRGVKLANGTYYCSLDIDEDKHVEKILLVK
;
A
#
# COMPACT_ATOMS: atom_id res chain seq x y z
N MET A 1 33.90 6.72 -27.25
CA MET A 1 32.50 6.48 -27.67
C MET A 1 32.25 5.00 -27.53
N VAL A 2 31.81 4.57 -26.34
CA VAL A 2 31.39 3.19 -26.06
C VAL A 2 30.13 3.32 -25.21
N CYS A 3 28.98 3.16 -25.84
CA CYS A 3 27.69 3.06 -25.16
C CYS A 3 27.61 1.64 -24.56
N GLY A 4 27.70 1.52 -23.24
CA GLY A 4 27.35 0.29 -22.55
C GLY A 4 25.83 0.17 -22.51
N LEU A 5 25.28 -0.81 -23.23
CA LEU A 5 23.90 -1.25 -23.04
C LEU A 5 23.77 -1.83 -21.62
N ILE A 6 22.98 -1.18 -20.78
CA ILE A 6 22.47 -1.80 -19.55
C ILE A 6 21.39 -2.79 -19.99
N VAL A 7 21.71 -4.07 -19.96
CA VAL A 7 20.74 -5.16 -20.11
C VAL A 7 20.00 -5.27 -18.79
N VAL A 8 18.78 -4.74 -18.74
CA VAL A 8 17.83 -5.03 -17.66
C VAL A 8 17.35 -6.46 -17.88
N LEU A 9 17.81 -7.39 -17.04
CA LEU A 9 17.27 -8.75 -17.00
C LEU A 9 15.85 -8.68 -16.41
N ILE A 10 14.86 -8.66 -17.30
CA ILE A 10 13.46 -8.94 -16.95
C ILE A 10 13.36 -10.46 -16.73
N THR A 11 13.32 -10.89 -15.47
CA THR A 11 12.98 -12.27 -15.12
C THR A 11 11.51 -12.51 -15.48
N TYR A 12 11.28 -13.23 -16.58
CA TYR A 12 9.98 -13.80 -16.92
C TYR A 12 9.58 -14.81 -15.84
N PHE A 13 8.64 -14.44 -14.98
CA PHE A 13 7.90 -15.43 -14.20
C PHE A 13 6.93 -16.13 -15.14
N ILE A 14 7.23 -17.38 -15.51
CA ILE A 14 6.25 -18.28 -16.14
C ILE A 14 5.16 -18.52 -15.09
N ALA A 15 3.96 -17.95 -15.32
CA ALA A 15 2.81 -18.20 -14.48
C ALA A 15 2.49 -19.72 -14.48
N PRO A 16 2.43 -20.39 -13.32
CA PRO A 16 2.14 -21.81 -13.28
C PRO A 16 0.69 -22.05 -13.75
N HIS A 17 0.51 -23.14 -14.50
CA HIS A 17 -0.82 -23.64 -14.87
C HIS A 17 -1.67 -23.93 -13.61
N PHE A 18 -2.94 -23.54 -13.70
CA PHE A 18 -4.00 -23.75 -12.71
C PHE A 18 -3.89 -25.13 -12.03
N THR A 19 -3.46 -25.15 -10.77
CA THR A 19 -3.69 -26.29 -9.89
C THR A 19 -5.06 -26.12 -9.25
N SER A 20 -5.91 -27.15 -9.36
CA SER A 20 -7.26 -27.17 -8.82
C SER A 20 -7.22 -27.18 -7.29
N GLN A 21 -7.12 -26.00 -6.66
CA GLN A 21 -7.42 -25.82 -5.24
C GLN A 21 -8.94 -25.82 -5.03
N ASP A 22 -9.37 -26.43 -3.92
CA ASP A 22 -10.77 -26.57 -3.54
C ASP A 22 -11.47 -25.20 -3.49
N ARG A 23 -12.31 -24.93 -4.48
CA ARG A 23 -12.90 -23.60 -4.73
C ARG A 23 -13.96 -23.21 -3.68
N ASN A 24 -14.28 -24.11 -2.73
CA ASN A 24 -15.46 -24.05 -1.86
C ASN A 24 -15.15 -23.75 -0.38
N ALA A 25 -13.91 -23.46 0.01
CA ALA A 25 -13.63 -23.01 1.38
C ALA A 25 -14.20 -21.59 1.62
N HIS A 26 -14.99 -21.45 2.69
CA HIS A 26 -15.84 -20.31 3.10
C HIS A 26 -15.15 -18.93 3.16
N ASN A 27 -15.02 -18.27 2.01
CA ASN A 27 -14.31 -17.01 1.93
C ASN A 27 -15.10 -15.97 1.15
N CYS A 28 -15.20 -14.77 1.71
CA CYS A 28 -15.71 -13.58 1.04
C CYS A 28 -15.07 -13.38 -0.33
N ARG A 29 -15.70 -12.56 -1.19
CA ARG A 29 -15.19 -12.27 -2.52
C ARG A 29 -15.16 -10.78 -2.74
N PHE A 30 -14.03 -10.29 -3.22
CA PHE A 30 -13.88 -8.90 -3.64
C PHE A 30 -13.51 -8.79 -5.11
N TRP A 31 -13.77 -7.60 -5.61
CA TRP A 31 -13.41 -7.07 -6.91
C TRP A 31 -12.98 -5.61 -6.72
N GLY A 32 -11.94 -5.17 -7.41
CA GLY A 32 -11.59 -3.76 -7.51
C GLY A 32 -11.15 -3.42 -8.92
N ILE A 33 -11.44 -2.21 -9.37
CA ILE A 33 -11.07 -1.70 -10.69
C ILE A 33 -10.44 -0.33 -10.56
N ILE A 34 -9.49 -0.04 -11.44
CA ILE A 34 -8.94 1.30 -11.65
C ILE A 34 -8.82 1.61 -13.13
N PHE A 35 -9.06 2.85 -13.55
CA PHE A 35 -9.10 3.23 -14.96
C PHE A 35 -8.79 4.73 -15.15
N SER A 36 -8.51 5.11 -16.41
CA SER A 36 -8.22 6.51 -16.80
C SER A 36 -9.13 7.04 -17.92
N GLY A 37 -10.06 6.22 -18.42
CA GLY A 37 -11.04 6.59 -19.43
C GLY A 37 -12.28 5.71 -19.35
N SER A 38 -13.42 6.23 -19.82
CA SER A 38 -14.71 5.54 -19.84
C SER A 38 -15.18 5.37 -21.28
N ASP A 39 -14.92 4.20 -21.86
CA ASP A 39 -15.52 3.79 -23.14
C ASP A 39 -16.56 2.68 -22.93
N SER A 40 -17.30 2.35 -23.99
CA SER A 40 -18.35 1.32 -23.92
C SER A 40 -17.80 -0.08 -23.61
N SER A 41 -16.52 -0.35 -23.91
CA SER A 41 -15.90 -1.65 -23.61
C SER A 41 -15.68 -1.79 -22.10
N PHE A 42 -15.19 -0.72 -21.47
CA PHE A 42 -15.00 -0.61 -20.03
C PHE A 42 -16.31 -0.78 -19.24
N GLU A 43 -17.40 -0.12 -19.66
CA GLU A 43 -18.71 -0.27 -19.00
C GLU A 43 -19.20 -1.73 -19.01
N ASN A 44 -19.03 -2.42 -20.14
CA ASN A 44 -19.41 -3.82 -20.29
C ASN A 44 -18.58 -4.72 -19.36
N THR A 45 -17.29 -4.43 -19.21
CA THR A 45 -16.40 -5.14 -18.27
C THR A 45 -16.88 -5.00 -16.83
N ILE A 46 -17.18 -3.78 -16.37
CA ILE A 46 -17.72 -3.55 -15.02
C ILE A 46 -19.00 -4.35 -14.80
N ARG A 47 -19.97 -4.24 -15.71
CA ARG A 47 -21.26 -4.92 -15.58
C ARG A 47 -21.10 -6.43 -15.54
N SER A 48 -20.34 -7.00 -16.47
CA SER A 48 -20.07 -8.43 -16.53
C SER A 48 -19.40 -8.93 -15.24
N HIS A 49 -18.41 -8.20 -14.72
CA HIS A 49 -17.72 -8.59 -13.48
C HIS A 49 -18.63 -8.49 -12.25
N LEU A 50 -19.42 -7.42 -12.14
CA LEU A 50 -20.33 -7.23 -11.01
C LEU A 50 -21.53 -8.19 -11.07
N ASP A 51 -22.03 -8.58 -12.24
CA ASP A 51 -23.04 -9.64 -12.38
C ASP A 51 -22.50 -11.01 -11.93
N SER A 52 -21.25 -11.30 -12.27
CA SER A 52 -20.55 -12.49 -11.77
C SER A 52 -20.34 -12.43 -10.26
N LEU A 53 -19.90 -11.29 -9.72
CA LEU A 53 -19.73 -11.09 -8.28
C LEU A 53 -21.06 -11.24 -7.53
N LYS A 54 -22.14 -10.65 -8.06
CA LYS A 54 -23.51 -10.81 -7.56
C LYS A 54 -23.87 -12.28 -7.45
N SER A 55 -23.62 -13.06 -8.49
CA SER A 55 -23.89 -14.50 -8.52
C SER A 55 -23.12 -15.28 -7.44
N LEU A 56 -21.93 -14.81 -7.05
CA LEU A 56 -21.18 -15.40 -5.94
C LEU A 56 -21.84 -15.16 -4.57
N GLY A 57 -22.71 -14.16 -4.46
CA GLY A 57 -23.53 -13.90 -3.28
C GLY A 57 -24.49 -15.04 -2.93
N THR A 58 -24.75 -16.01 -3.83
CA THR A 58 -25.48 -17.24 -3.47
C THR A 58 -24.72 -18.08 -2.44
N ASN A 59 -23.39 -18.12 -2.54
CA ASN A 59 -22.51 -18.83 -1.60
C ASN A 59 -21.85 -17.87 -0.58
N ASN A 60 -22.14 -16.57 -0.69
CA ASN A 60 -21.69 -15.49 0.18
C ASN A 60 -22.92 -14.67 0.59
N PRO A 61 -23.80 -15.25 1.44
CA PRO A 61 -25.15 -14.73 1.62
C PRO A 61 -25.24 -13.57 2.61
N ASP A 62 -24.15 -13.24 3.30
CA ASP A 62 -24.13 -12.28 4.40
C ASP A 62 -23.96 -10.85 3.86
N GLY A 63 -24.76 -10.47 2.86
CA GLY A 63 -24.76 -9.12 2.31
C GLY A 63 -23.67 -8.81 1.28
N TRP A 64 -23.64 -7.54 0.90
CA TRP A 64 -22.77 -6.99 -0.14
C TRP A 64 -22.42 -5.53 0.13
N GLY A 65 -21.32 -5.08 -0.47
CA GLY A 65 -20.95 -3.68 -0.51
C GLY A 65 -20.31 -3.27 -1.83
N ILE A 66 -20.55 -2.03 -2.25
CA ILE A 66 -19.95 -1.39 -3.41
C ILE A 66 -19.53 0.01 -2.99
N CYS A 67 -18.29 0.36 -3.24
CA CYS A 67 -17.80 1.72 -3.11
C CYS A 67 -17.03 2.16 -4.35
N TYR A 68 -17.04 3.45 -4.62
CA TYR A 68 -16.37 4.03 -5.77
C TYR A 68 -16.09 5.51 -5.52
N TYR A 69 -15.11 6.06 -6.21
CA TYR A 69 -14.89 7.50 -6.22
C TYR A 69 -15.74 8.15 -7.30
N LEU A 70 -16.22 9.36 -7.04
CA LEU A 70 -16.81 10.24 -8.04
C LEU A 70 -16.19 11.64 -7.93
N ALA A 71 -16.19 12.40 -9.02
CA ALA A 71 -15.60 13.75 -9.08
C ALA A 71 -16.65 14.77 -9.58
N PRO A 72 -17.49 15.35 -8.70
CA PRO A 72 -18.57 16.26 -9.12
C PRO A 72 -18.07 17.54 -9.80
N ASP A 73 -16.86 17.98 -9.45
CA ASP A 73 -16.23 19.22 -9.92
C ASP A 73 -14.82 19.00 -10.49
N SER A 74 -14.47 17.75 -10.79
CA SER A 74 -13.14 17.31 -11.28
C SER A 74 -11.93 17.60 -10.37
N SER A 75 -12.14 18.19 -9.18
CA SER A 75 -11.05 18.64 -8.31
C SER A 75 -10.83 17.77 -7.08
N VAL A 76 -11.88 17.07 -6.62
CA VAL A 76 -11.82 16.19 -5.44
C VAL A 76 -12.52 14.87 -5.74
N LEU A 77 -11.81 13.76 -5.51
CA LEU A 77 -12.40 12.41 -5.54
C LEU A 77 -13.13 12.16 -4.22
N LEU A 78 -14.45 11.98 -4.29
CA LEU A 78 -15.29 11.70 -3.14
C LEU A 78 -15.73 10.23 -3.13
N PRO A 79 -15.46 9.48 -2.05
CA PRO A 79 -15.90 8.09 -1.95
C PRO A 79 -17.41 8.01 -1.69
N VAL A 80 -18.10 7.22 -2.50
CA VAL A 80 -19.48 6.76 -2.27
C VAL A 80 -19.45 5.32 -1.81
N ILE A 81 -20.26 4.97 -0.81
CA ILE A 81 -20.35 3.62 -0.26
C ILE A 81 -21.82 3.23 -0.18
N SER A 82 -22.15 2.05 -0.68
CA SER A 82 -23.46 1.44 -0.57
C SER A 82 -23.31 -0.01 -0.10
N ARG A 83 -24.17 -0.41 0.85
CA ARG A 83 -24.18 -1.76 1.43
C ARG A 83 -25.60 -2.29 1.51
N GLY A 84 -25.74 -3.61 1.44
CA GLY A 84 -27.02 -4.28 1.58
C GLY A 84 -26.92 -5.54 2.41
N GLU A 85 -27.92 -5.72 3.28
CA GLU A 85 -28.02 -6.90 4.15
C GLU A 85 -28.48 -8.18 3.44
N PRO A 86 -29.53 -8.15 2.59
CA PRO A 86 -29.86 -9.30 1.79
C PRO A 86 -28.70 -9.64 0.86
N SER A 87 -28.52 -10.92 0.56
CA SER A 87 -27.47 -11.34 -0.38
C SER A 87 -27.61 -10.64 -1.74
N ALA A 88 -26.48 -10.39 -2.39
CA ALA A 88 -26.46 -9.65 -3.66
C ALA A 88 -27.46 -10.17 -4.73
N PRO A 89 -27.67 -11.49 -4.93
CA PRO A 89 -28.64 -11.99 -5.91
C PRO A 89 -30.10 -11.56 -5.67
N ILE A 90 -30.49 -11.31 -4.41
CA ILE A 90 -31.89 -11.05 -4.04
C ILE A 90 -32.15 -9.58 -3.68
N ASP A 91 -31.11 -8.76 -3.54
CA ASP A 91 -31.26 -7.34 -3.23
C ASP A 91 -31.39 -6.50 -4.50
N LEU A 92 -32.60 -5.98 -4.76
CA LEU A 92 -32.88 -5.09 -5.90
C LEU A 92 -32.09 -3.76 -5.86
N ARG A 93 -31.51 -3.39 -4.71
CA ARG A 93 -30.63 -2.23 -4.62
C ARG A 93 -29.27 -2.48 -5.28
N TYR A 94 -28.80 -3.73 -5.35
CA TYR A 94 -27.51 -4.06 -5.94
C TYR A 94 -27.42 -3.53 -7.38
N ASP A 95 -28.40 -3.88 -8.22
CA ASP A 95 -28.41 -3.47 -9.63
C ASP A 95 -28.53 -1.95 -9.80
N ARG A 96 -29.22 -1.26 -8.88
CA ARG A 96 -29.29 0.21 -8.89
C ARG A 96 -27.94 0.82 -8.60
N VAL A 97 -27.23 0.32 -7.58
CA VAL A 97 -25.90 0.80 -7.22
C VAL A 97 -24.88 0.49 -8.32
N VAL A 98 -24.96 -0.67 -8.99
CA VAL A 98 -24.13 -0.97 -10.17
C VAL A 98 -24.40 0.03 -11.29
N ASN A 99 -25.65 0.39 -11.54
CA ASN A 99 -25.99 1.41 -12.54
C ASN A 99 -25.43 2.78 -12.16
N ASP A 100 -25.54 3.18 -10.90
CA ASP A 100 -24.97 4.45 -10.42
C ASP A 100 -23.44 4.46 -10.52
N LEU A 101 -22.78 3.37 -10.13
CA LEU A 101 -21.34 3.21 -10.29
C LEU A 101 -20.93 3.40 -11.75
N VAL A 102 -21.53 2.68 -12.70
CA VAL A 102 -21.17 2.77 -14.13
C VAL A 102 -21.32 4.20 -14.66
N ASN A 103 -22.30 4.96 -14.16
CA ASN A 103 -22.58 6.31 -14.64
C ASN A 103 -21.69 7.39 -14.01
N TYR A 104 -21.18 7.18 -12.80
CA TYR A 104 -20.57 8.24 -11.98
C TYR A 104 -19.18 7.92 -11.45
N VAL A 105 -18.69 6.69 -11.64
CA VAL A 105 -17.37 6.31 -11.15
C VAL A 105 -16.28 7.12 -11.85
N GLU A 106 -15.31 7.58 -11.07
CA GLU A 106 -14.10 8.25 -11.51
C GLU A 106 -12.90 7.57 -10.86
N GLY A 107 -11.89 7.21 -11.64
CA GLY A 107 -10.66 6.60 -11.14
C GLY A 107 -10.81 5.14 -10.72
N SER A 108 -11.52 4.85 -9.62
CA SER A 108 -11.50 3.52 -8.98
C SER A 108 -12.80 3.13 -8.27
N ALA A 109 -13.04 1.81 -8.19
CA ALA A 109 -14.14 1.22 -7.42
C ALA A 109 -13.75 -0.13 -6.80
N ILE A 110 -14.41 -0.49 -5.70
CA ILE A 110 -14.27 -1.77 -5.00
C ILE A 110 -15.66 -2.33 -4.68
N ALA A 111 -15.86 -3.63 -4.89
CA ALA A 111 -17.08 -4.34 -4.54
C ALA A 111 -16.75 -5.62 -3.77
N HIS A 112 -17.71 -6.05 -2.95
CA HIS A 112 -17.58 -7.17 -2.04
C HIS A 112 -18.90 -7.93 -1.88
N VAL A 113 -18.80 -9.26 -1.73
CA VAL A 113 -19.87 -10.12 -1.21
C VAL A 113 -19.31 -10.98 -0.09
N ARG A 114 -20.04 -11.09 1.01
CA ARG A 114 -19.51 -11.67 2.26
C ARG A 114 -20.02 -13.07 2.54
N SER A 115 -19.10 -13.96 2.90
CA SER A 115 -19.39 -15.22 3.59
C SER A 115 -18.76 -15.13 4.97
N GLY A 116 -19.54 -14.84 6.00
CA GLY A 116 -19.03 -14.68 7.36
C GLY A 116 -18.40 -15.97 7.89
N SER A 117 -17.09 -15.95 8.17
CA SER A 117 -16.40 -17.03 8.88
C SER A 117 -15.89 -16.54 10.24
N SER A 118 -16.41 -17.13 11.32
CA SER A 118 -15.91 -17.11 12.70
C SER A 118 -15.39 -15.78 13.25
N GLY A 119 -16.35 -14.95 13.69
CA GLY A 119 -16.19 -13.75 14.50
C GLY A 119 -17.58 -13.18 14.74
N LEU A 120 -18.36 -13.83 15.61
CA LEU A 120 -19.75 -13.52 15.92
C LEU A 120 -19.96 -12.02 16.20
N THR A 121 -20.46 -11.27 15.22
CA THR A 121 -21.21 -10.06 15.50
C THR A 121 -22.62 -10.27 14.96
N SER A 122 -23.49 -10.72 15.87
CA SER A 122 -24.92 -10.85 15.62
C SER A 122 -25.46 -9.52 15.05
N GLY A 123 -25.77 -9.47 13.76
CA GLY A 123 -26.52 -8.36 13.15
C GLY A 123 -25.72 -7.34 12.32
N ILE A 124 -24.47 -7.62 11.94
CA ILE A 124 -23.76 -6.82 10.91
C ILE A 124 -23.63 -7.67 9.64
N PRO A 125 -24.43 -7.42 8.59
CA PRO A 125 -24.46 -8.25 7.39
C PRO A 125 -23.19 -8.14 6.56
N ASP A 126 -22.84 -7.00 5.95
CA ASP A 126 -21.55 -6.80 5.27
C ASP A 126 -20.94 -5.44 5.61
N PRO A 127 -19.79 -5.37 6.30
CA PRO A 127 -19.13 -4.12 6.65
C PRO A 127 -18.19 -3.61 5.54
N HIS A 128 -17.86 -4.45 4.55
CA HIS A 128 -16.91 -4.10 3.50
C HIS A 128 -17.61 -3.42 2.32
N PRO A 129 -16.88 -2.65 1.50
CA PRO A 129 -15.56 -2.07 1.77
C PRO A 129 -15.63 -0.94 2.80
N PHE A 130 -14.54 -0.69 3.53
CA PHE A 130 -14.38 0.44 4.45
C PHE A 130 -13.84 1.67 3.74
N LYS A 131 -14.21 2.86 4.25
CA LYS A 131 -13.56 4.13 3.90
C LYS A 131 -12.74 4.58 5.10
N ARG A 132 -11.48 4.97 4.86
CA ARG A 132 -10.61 5.57 5.86
C ARG A 132 -10.03 6.89 5.36
N ASP A 133 -9.83 7.82 6.28
CA ASP A 133 -9.31 9.16 6.00
C ASP A 133 -7.87 9.25 6.54
N GLY A 134 -6.92 9.68 5.71
CA GLY A 134 -5.54 9.92 6.14
C GLY A 134 -5.38 11.32 6.72
N PHE A 135 -4.65 11.47 7.83
CA PHE A 135 -4.45 12.80 8.47
C PHE A 135 -3.43 13.65 7.73
N TYR A 136 -2.34 13.03 7.26
CA TYR A 136 -1.19 13.75 6.74
C TYR A 136 -1.19 13.90 5.22
N ARG A 137 -2.01 13.11 4.52
CA ARG A 137 -1.96 12.99 3.06
C ARG A 137 -3.25 13.39 2.32
N ASP A 138 -4.22 14.01 3.00
CA ASP A 138 -5.48 14.54 2.44
C ASP A 138 -6.09 13.67 1.33
N PHE A 139 -6.19 12.36 1.61
CA PHE A 139 -6.83 11.40 0.71
C PHE A 139 -7.78 10.48 1.48
N HIS A 140 -8.72 9.91 0.74
CA HIS A 140 -9.60 8.86 1.22
C HIS A 140 -9.11 7.51 0.69
N MET A 141 -9.11 6.49 1.53
CA MET A 141 -8.76 5.11 1.16
C MET A 141 -9.99 4.23 1.21
N LEU A 142 -10.25 3.50 0.12
CA LEU A 142 -11.22 2.40 0.10
C LEU A 142 -10.49 1.08 0.39
N PHE A 143 -11.07 0.21 1.20
CA PHE A 143 -10.42 -1.04 1.62
C PHE A 143 -11.41 -2.20 1.76
N ALA A 144 -11.11 -3.36 1.16
CA ALA A 144 -11.85 -4.60 1.37
C ALA A 144 -10.89 -5.74 1.67
N HIS A 145 -11.28 -6.62 2.59
CA HIS A 145 -10.46 -7.74 3.07
C HIS A 145 -11.17 -9.07 2.82
N ASN A 146 -10.39 -10.08 2.43
CA ASN A 146 -10.80 -11.47 2.41
C ASN A 146 -9.81 -12.30 3.23
N GLY A 147 -10.22 -12.72 4.42
CA GLY A 147 -9.38 -13.49 5.32
C GLY A 147 -9.78 -13.28 6.77
N LEU A 148 -8.81 -13.51 7.66
CA LEU A 148 -8.97 -13.36 9.09
C LEU A 148 -7.65 -12.89 9.69
N VAL A 149 -7.73 -11.80 10.46
CA VAL A 149 -6.63 -11.34 11.31
C VAL A 149 -7.12 -11.28 12.76
N PRO A 150 -6.45 -11.91 13.74
CA PRO A 150 -6.87 -11.82 15.12
C PRO A 150 -6.97 -10.37 15.61
N VAL A 151 -8.15 -9.97 16.09
CA VAL A 151 -8.46 -8.62 16.60
C VAL A 151 -7.47 -8.18 17.68
N ASP A 152 -7.15 -9.06 18.62
CA ASP A 152 -6.21 -8.77 19.72
C ASP A 152 -4.81 -8.41 19.21
N ALA A 153 -4.37 -9.06 18.13
CA ALA A 153 -3.07 -8.77 17.53
C ALA A 153 -3.06 -7.41 16.83
N LEU A 154 -4.15 -7.07 16.10
CA LEU A 154 -4.29 -5.76 15.47
C LEU A 154 -4.35 -4.64 16.51
N LEU A 155 -5.15 -4.80 17.57
CA LEU A 155 -5.22 -3.83 18.67
C LEU A 155 -3.86 -3.61 19.32
N ALA A 156 -3.13 -4.69 19.62
CA ALA A 156 -1.79 -4.59 20.19
C ALA A 156 -0.80 -3.87 19.25
N LEU A 157 -0.86 -4.16 17.95
CA LEU A 157 -0.02 -3.51 16.94
C LEU A 157 -0.33 -2.02 16.83
N ILE A 158 -1.61 -1.65 16.73
CA ILE A 158 -2.03 -0.24 16.65
C ILE A 158 -1.54 0.53 17.88
N GLN A 159 -1.84 0.02 19.08
CA GLN A 159 -1.43 0.66 20.32
C GLN A 159 0.08 0.77 20.49
N SER A 160 0.87 -0.09 19.82
CA SER A 160 2.33 -0.08 19.92
C SER A 160 3.01 1.01 19.10
N ILE A 161 2.32 1.56 18.09
CA ILE A 161 2.87 2.58 17.18
C ILE A 161 2.48 3.97 17.67
N ASP A 162 1.18 4.27 17.66
CA ASP A 162 0.63 5.47 18.27
C ASP A 162 -0.60 5.09 19.14
N PRO A 163 -0.46 5.10 20.48
CA PRO A 163 -1.55 4.78 21.40
C PRO A 163 -2.81 5.64 21.25
N THR A 164 -2.71 6.78 20.57
CA THR A 164 -3.83 7.71 20.34
C THR A 164 -4.53 7.51 18.99
N TYR A 165 -3.91 6.77 18.05
CA TYR A 165 -4.40 6.67 16.67
C TYR A 165 -5.79 6.06 16.57
N LEU A 166 -6.08 5.00 17.33
CA LEU A 166 -7.39 4.35 17.36
C LEU A 166 -8.50 5.28 17.87
N ALA A 167 -8.19 6.21 18.78
CA ALA A 167 -9.17 7.17 19.28
C ALA A 167 -9.45 8.29 18.26
N LEU A 168 -8.45 8.65 17.46
CA LEU A 168 -8.58 9.59 16.34
C LEU A 168 -9.25 8.96 15.11
N ASN A 169 -9.10 7.64 14.97
CA ASN A 169 -9.68 6.80 13.91
C ASN A 169 -10.54 5.68 14.50
N PRO A 170 -11.69 6.02 15.09
CA PRO A 170 -12.53 5.01 15.71
C PRO A 170 -12.94 3.94 14.67
N PRO A 171 -12.96 2.66 15.06
CA PRO A 171 -13.60 1.61 14.28
C PRO A 171 -15.08 1.95 14.01
N ASP A 172 -15.58 1.56 12.85
CA ASP A 172 -16.99 1.77 12.46
C ASP A 172 -17.92 0.99 13.40
N TYR A 173 -17.41 -0.07 14.03
CA TYR A 173 -18.13 -0.96 14.92
C TYR A 173 -17.35 -1.14 16.22
N ALA A 174 -17.85 -0.55 17.31
CA ALA A 174 -17.31 -0.67 18.65
C ALA A 174 -18.47 -0.88 19.66
N PRO A 175 -18.32 -1.74 20.68
CA PRO A 175 -17.13 -2.52 21.05
C PRO A 175 -16.94 -3.83 20.26
N ASP A 176 -17.88 -4.17 19.38
CA ASP A 176 -17.87 -5.38 18.55
C ASP A 176 -16.93 -5.23 17.35
N TYR A 177 -15.64 -5.11 17.64
CA TYR A 177 -14.62 -4.83 16.63
C TYR A 177 -14.57 -5.89 15.55
N LEU A 178 -14.47 -5.41 14.30
CA LEU A 178 -14.24 -6.25 13.13
C LEU A 178 -12.75 -6.25 12.82
N ASP A 179 -12.21 -7.45 12.59
CA ASP A 179 -10.80 -7.62 12.23
C ASP A 179 -10.41 -6.83 10.98
N SER A 180 -11.25 -6.89 9.96
CA SER A 180 -11.04 -6.22 8.68
C SER A 180 -11.01 -4.70 8.82
N ASP A 181 -11.76 -4.17 9.80
CA ASP A 181 -11.85 -2.74 10.04
C ASP A 181 -10.61 -2.23 10.77
N LEU A 182 -10.21 -2.94 11.83
CA LEU A 182 -8.95 -2.72 12.52
C LEU A 182 -7.74 -2.92 11.59
N TYR A 183 -7.84 -3.84 10.64
CA TYR A 183 -6.80 -4.05 9.65
C TYR A 183 -6.66 -2.86 8.71
N ALA A 184 -7.76 -2.28 8.25
CA ALA A 184 -7.77 -1.04 7.50
C ALA A 184 -7.15 0.12 8.32
N ILE A 185 -7.56 0.27 9.59
CA ILE A 185 -7.01 1.28 10.51
C ILE A 185 -5.51 1.12 10.68
N TYR A 186 -5.04 -0.10 10.89
CA TYR A 186 -3.62 -0.37 11.08
C TYR A 186 -2.79 -0.02 9.82
N ILE A 187 -3.27 -0.35 8.62
CA ILE A 187 -2.60 0.06 7.38
C ILE A 187 -2.56 1.59 7.27
N MET A 188 -3.65 2.28 7.64
CA MET A 188 -3.70 3.74 7.62
C MET A 188 -2.74 4.37 8.63
N GLU A 189 -2.62 3.81 9.84
CA GLU A 189 -1.64 4.23 10.83
C GLU A 189 -0.22 4.12 10.27
N MET A 190 0.08 3.01 9.60
CA MET A 190 1.37 2.81 8.95
C MET A 190 1.62 3.86 7.85
N ILE A 191 0.60 4.26 7.08
CA ILE A 191 0.75 5.29 6.05
C ILE A 191 0.95 6.69 6.67
N ASP A 192 0.20 7.01 7.72
CA ASP A 192 0.26 8.31 8.39
C ASP A 192 1.56 8.50 9.19
N VAL A 193 1.93 7.51 10.00
CA VAL A 193 3.13 7.57 10.84
C VAL A 193 4.39 7.52 9.98
N TYR A 194 4.41 6.68 8.94
CA TYR A 194 5.55 6.56 8.01
C TYR A 194 5.31 7.37 6.72
N HIS A 195 4.78 8.60 6.83
CA HIS A 195 4.42 9.47 5.69
C HIS A 195 5.56 9.79 4.70
N ASN A 196 6.82 9.44 4.98
CA ASN A 196 7.95 9.58 4.06
C ASN A 196 8.20 8.34 3.19
N TYR A 197 7.53 7.22 3.49
CA TYR A 197 7.62 5.97 2.74
C TYR A 197 6.54 5.96 1.64
N SER A 198 6.77 5.24 0.56
CA SER A 198 5.70 4.92 -0.39
C SER A 198 4.58 4.12 0.30
N ILE A 199 3.36 4.15 -0.24
CA ILE A 199 2.25 3.36 0.32
C ILE A 199 2.59 1.87 0.26
N GLU A 200 3.25 1.42 -0.81
CA GLU A 200 3.73 0.06 -1.00
C GLU A 200 4.70 -0.36 0.12
N GLU A 201 5.65 0.51 0.50
CA GLU A 201 6.57 0.23 1.60
C GLU A 201 5.85 0.20 2.97
N CYS A 202 4.89 1.10 3.20
CA CYS A 202 4.06 1.07 4.41
C CYS A 202 3.27 -0.24 4.50
N ILE A 203 2.68 -0.70 3.39
CA ILE A 203 1.99 -1.99 3.30
C ILE A 203 2.98 -3.12 3.62
N LYS A 204 4.15 -3.19 2.96
CA LYS A 204 5.16 -4.23 3.23
C LYS A 204 5.53 -4.30 4.71
N LEU A 205 5.75 -3.14 5.34
CA LEU A 205 6.08 -3.06 6.77
C LEU A 205 4.92 -3.52 7.66
N ALA A 206 3.69 -3.12 7.34
CA ALA A 206 2.48 -3.53 8.05
C ALA A 206 2.34 -5.06 8.02
N ILE A 207 2.39 -5.67 6.83
CA ILE A 207 2.22 -7.11 6.67
C ILE A 207 3.32 -7.90 7.37
N THR A 208 4.57 -7.43 7.29
CA THR A 208 5.69 -8.07 7.96
C THR A 208 5.52 -8.07 9.48
N LYS A 209 5.02 -6.96 10.05
CA LYS A 209 4.73 -6.84 11.49
C LYS A 209 3.58 -7.76 11.91
N ILE A 210 2.50 -7.83 11.12
CA ILE A 210 1.37 -8.73 11.40
C ILE A 210 1.84 -10.20 11.34
N ASP A 211 2.54 -10.61 10.28
CA ASP A 211 3.04 -12.00 10.17
C ASP A 211 3.95 -12.38 11.35
N SER A 212 4.86 -11.46 11.73
CA SER A 212 5.76 -11.65 12.86
C SER A 212 5.01 -11.79 14.19
N ALA A 213 3.90 -11.06 14.37
CA ALA A 213 3.08 -11.12 15.58
C ALA A 213 2.25 -12.41 15.67
N LEU A 214 1.80 -12.97 14.54
CA LEU A 214 0.91 -14.14 14.51
C LEU A 214 1.62 -15.49 14.44
N GLY A 215 2.88 -15.56 14.02
CA GLY A 215 3.61 -16.84 13.91
C GLY A 215 3.14 -17.74 12.76
N THR A 216 3.10 -19.07 12.95
CA THR A 216 2.99 -20.04 11.84
C THR A 216 1.59 -20.52 11.44
N ASN A 217 0.49 -20.18 12.13
CA ASN A 217 -0.70 -21.06 12.06
C ASN A 217 -2.05 -20.53 11.53
N SER A 218 -2.22 -19.27 11.09
CA SER A 218 -3.49 -18.86 10.47
C SER A 218 -3.51 -17.47 9.78
N ALA A 219 -2.45 -17.06 9.07
CA ALA A 219 -2.48 -15.76 8.39
C ALA A 219 -3.27 -15.83 7.07
N GLN A 220 -4.26 -14.96 6.89
CA GLN A 220 -5.03 -14.79 5.65
C GLN A 220 -5.24 -13.29 5.47
N PHE A 221 -4.39 -12.62 4.69
CA PHE A 221 -4.31 -11.15 4.68
C PHE A 221 -4.76 -10.54 3.35
N ASN A 222 -5.41 -11.31 2.46
CA ASN A 222 -5.77 -10.81 1.13
C ASN A 222 -6.62 -9.55 1.24
N PHE A 223 -6.27 -8.52 0.50
CA PHE A 223 -7.07 -7.31 0.44
C PHE A 223 -7.04 -6.71 -0.95
N VAL A 224 -7.96 -5.79 -1.18
CA VAL A 224 -7.88 -4.79 -2.24
C VAL A 224 -8.12 -3.41 -1.62
N MET A 225 -7.34 -2.42 -2.02
CA MET A 225 -7.47 -1.04 -1.56
C MET A 225 -7.13 -0.04 -2.65
N SER A 226 -7.67 1.16 -2.56
CA SER A 226 -7.42 2.21 -3.54
C SER A 226 -7.57 3.59 -2.94
N ASP A 227 -6.78 4.55 -3.43
CA ASP A 227 -6.89 5.98 -3.14
C ASP A 227 -7.58 6.76 -4.29
N GLY A 228 -8.10 6.06 -5.29
CA GLY A 228 -8.68 6.65 -6.51
C GLY A 228 -7.70 6.80 -7.67
N SER A 229 -6.39 6.82 -7.40
CA SER A 229 -5.31 6.98 -8.40
C SER A 229 -4.46 5.72 -8.58
N THR A 230 -4.46 4.84 -7.57
CA THR A 230 -3.75 3.56 -7.57
C THR A 230 -4.65 2.49 -6.94
N LEU A 231 -4.57 1.27 -7.47
CA LEU A 231 -5.23 0.10 -6.90
C LEU A 231 -4.14 -0.87 -6.41
N TRP A 232 -4.17 -1.19 -5.12
CA TRP A 232 -3.28 -2.17 -4.51
C TRP A 232 -4.07 -3.41 -4.13
N ALA A 233 -3.55 -4.59 -4.45
CA ALA A 233 -4.15 -5.84 -4.00
C ALA A 233 -3.08 -6.81 -3.50
N LEU A 234 -3.31 -7.40 -2.33
CA LEU A 234 -2.38 -8.33 -1.69
C LEU A 234 -2.88 -9.75 -1.78
N HIS A 235 -2.01 -10.67 -2.18
CA HIS A 235 -2.19 -12.10 -1.95
C HIS A 235 -1.24 -12.56 -0.83
N TYR A 236 -1.79 -12.94 0.31
CA TYR A 236 -1.03 -13.63 1.33
C TYR A 236 -1.86 -14.60 2.18
N THR A 237 -1.44 -15.86 2.19
CA THR A 237 -1.99 -16.89 3.08
C THR A 237 -0.91 -17.82 3.63
N LYS A 238 -1.12 -18.28 4.87
CA LYS A 238 -0.26 -19.21 5.61
C LYS A 238 -1.12 -20.25 6.35
N PRO A 239 -0.99 -21.55 6.04
CA PRO A 239 -0.16 -22.14 4.98
C PRO A 239 -0.66 -21.74 3.58
N SER A 240 0.24 -21.73 2.59
CA SER A 240 -0.02 -21.32 1.20
C SER A 240 -1.10 -22.13 0.47
N GLU A 241 -1.58 -23.21 1.08
CA GLU A 241 -2.50 -24.18 0.50
C GLU A 241 -3.99 -23.88 0.79
N ARG A 242 -4.32 -22.80 1.51
CA ARG A 242 -5.69 -22.52 2.00
C ARG A 242 -6.70 -22.00 0.96
N GLY A 243 -6.37 -21.97 -0.33
CA GLY A 243 -7.36 -21.65 -1.39
C GLY A 243 -7.80 -20.18 -1.49
N PHE A 244 -7.18 -19.26 -0.73
CA PHE A 244 -7.30 -17.84 -0.99
C PHE A 244 -6.51 -17.53 -2.25
N THR A 245 -7.14 -16.85 -3.19
CA THR A 245 -6.51 -16.53 -4.48
C THR A 245 -6.74 -15.08 -4.79
N LEU A 246 -5.89 -14.55 -5.65
CA LEU A 246 -5.97 -13.20 -6.18
C LEU A 246 -5.52 -13.26 -7.63
N TYR A 247 -6.22 -12.52 -8.48
CA TYR A 247 -5.92 -12.39 -9.89
C TYR A 247 -5.98 -10.92 -10.28
N TYR A 248 -5.22 -10.54 -11.31
CA TYR A 248 -5.44 -9.28 -12.02
C TYR A 248 -5.83 -9.52 -13.49
N TYR A 249 -6.48 -8.53 -14.09
CA TYR A 249 -6.96 -8.56 -15.47
C TYR A 249 -6.85 -7.14 -16.07
N PRO A 250 -6.57 -7.00 -17.38
CA PRO A 250 -6.25 -8.07 -18.34
C PRO A 250 -4.80 -8.58 -18.24
N HIS A 251 -4.43 -9.63 -18.98
CA HIS A 251 -3.03 -10.07 -19.19
C HIS A 251 -2.42 -9.24 -20.35
N GLU A 252 -2.36 -7.92 -20.18
CA GLU A 252 -1.69 -7.01 -21.11
C GLU A 252 -0.45 -6.39 -20.47
N GLU A 253 0.46 -5.86 -21.28
CA GLU A 253 1.63 -5.13 -20.77
C GLU A 253 1.24 -3.73 -20.29
N ILE A 254 0.29 -3.08 -20.95
CA ILE A 254 -0.21 -1.75 -20.63
C ILE A 254 -1.70 -1.72 -20.98
N SER A 255 -2.53 -1.30 -20.03
CA SER A 255 -3.98 -1.15 -20.21
C SER A 255 -4.44 0.18 -19.59
N ASP A 256 -5.48 0.79 -20.16
CA ASP A 256 -6.11 2.01 -19.63
C ASP A 256 -7.03 1.73 -18.42
N TYR A 257 -7.28 0.46 -18.13
CA TYR A 257 -7.89 -0.03 -16.89
C TYR A 257 -7.23 -1.32 -16.37
N TRP A 258 -7.37 -1.57 -15.08
CA TRP A 258 -6.97 -2.83 -14.44
C TRP A 258 -8.03 -3.28 -13.43
N VAL A 259 -8.19 -4.59 -13.31
CA VAL A 259 -9.06 -5.22 -12.33
C VAL A 259 -8.23 -6.13 -11.43
N ALA A 260 -8.50 -6.12 -10.13
CA ALA A 260 -8.02 -7.12 -9.18
C ALA A 260 -9.22 -7.85 -8.56
N ALA A 261 -9.21 -9.18 -8.55
CA ALA A 261 -10.31 -9.96 -8.00
C ALA A 261 -9.85 -11.24 -7.31
N SER A 262 -10.61 -11.62 -6.28
CA SER A 262 -10.39 -12.86 -5.51
C SER A 262 -10.59 -14.17 -6.30
N LYS A 263 -11.11 -14.07 -7.53
CA LYS A 263 -11.19 -15.13 -8.56
C LYS A 263 -11.50 -14.49 -9.91
N PRO A 264 -11.24 -15.18 -11.04
CA PRO A 264 -11.75 -14.74 -12.35
C PRO A 264 -13.27 -14.58 -12.33
N LEU A 265 -13.77 -13.50 -12.93
CA LEU A 265 -15.18 -13.10 -12.92
C LEU A 265 -15.83 -13.10 -14.31
N ASP A 266 -15.18 -13.67 -15.32
CA ASP A 266 -15.74 -13.84 -16.65
C ASP A 266 -15.33 -15.19 -17.25
N THR A 267 -15.76 -15.42 -18.50
CA THR A 267 -15.41 -16.63 -19.25
C THR A 267 -14.04 -16.53 -19.93
N LEU A 268 -13.38 -15.38 -19.82
CA LEU A 268 -12.07 -15.11 -20.41
C LEU A 268 -10.95 -15.50 -19.43
N GLU A 269 -11.04 -16.69 -18.82
CA GLU A 269 -10.10 -17.14 -17.78
C GLU A 269 -8.61 -17.04 -18.19
N SER A 270 -8.32 -17.12 -19.50
CA SER A 270 -6.96 -16.97 -20.05
C SER A 270 -6.38 -15.54 -20.01
N TRP A 271 -7.23 -14.53 -19.79
CA TRP A 271 -6.85 -13.13 -19.65
C TRP A 271 -6.63 -12.71 -18.19
N TRP A 272 -6.92 -13.60 -17.24
CA TRP A 272 -6.65 -13.37 -15.83
C TRP A 272 -5.27 -13.90 -15.46
N VAL A 273 -4.51 -13.11 -14.72
CA VAL A 273 -3.19 -13.47 -14.23
C VAL A 273 -3.25 -13.76 -12.74
N ALA A 274 -2.90 -14.97 -12.35
CA ALA A 274 -2.81 -15.33 -10.93
C ALA A 274 -1.67 -14.56 -10.26
N VAL A 275 -1.97 -13.89 -9.14
CA VAL A 275 -0.97 -13.23 -8.31
C VAL A 275 -0.31 -14.29 -7.41
N PRO A 276 1.03 -14.42 -7.38
CA PRO A 276 1.70 -15.37 -6.50
C PRO A 276 1.43 -15.06 -5.01
N ASN A 277 1.51 -16.08 -4.14
CA ASN A 277 1.43 -15.85 -2.69
C ASN A 277 2.54 -14.89 -2.23
N SER A 278 2.30 -14.16 -1.14
CA SER A 278 3.21 -13.14 -0.60
C SER A 278 3.49 -11.97 -1.54
N THR A 279 2.56 -11.64 -2.44
CA THR A 279 2.77 -10.61 -3.46
C THR A 279 1.70 -9.53 -3.37
N LEU A 280 2.17 -8.28 -3.28
CA LEU A 280 1.39 -7.07 -3.48
C LEU A 280 1.44 -6.73 -4.98
N VAL A 281 0.28 -6.60 -5.63
CA VAL A 281 0.19 -6.04 -6.97
C VAL A 281 -0.24 -4.58 -6.88
N THR A 282 0.52 -3.70 -7.54
CA THR A 282 0.20 -2.28 -7.72
C THR A 282 -0.24 -2.06 -9.16
N LEU A 283 -1.44 -1.52 -9.33
CA LEU A 283 -2.09 -1.31 -10.61
C LEU A 283 -2.39 0.18 -10.80
N LYS A 284 -1.92 0.73 -11.93
CA LYS A 284 -2.16 2.11 -12.34
C LYS A 284 -2.51 2.13 -13.83
N PRO A 285 -3.52 2.90 -14.25
CA PRO A 285 -3.85 3.03 -15.67
C PRO A 285 -2.65 3.46 -16.51
N ASN A 286 -2.53 2.89 -17.70
CA ASN A 286 -1.45 3.15 -18.66
C ASN A 286 -0.04 2.83 -18.15
N GLN A 287 0.07 1.99 -17.12
CA GLN A 287 1.33 1.48 -16.59
C GLN A 287 1.26 -0.04 -16.45
N PRO A 288 2.39 -0.75 -16.63
CA PRO A 288 2.44 -2.18 -16.38
C PRO A 288 2.16 -2.51 -14.90
N PRO A 289 1.52 -3.66 -14.60
CA PRO A 289 1.35 -4.13 -13.23
C PRO A 289 2.71 -4.30 -12.54
N GLN A 290 2.84 -3.78 -11.33
CA GLN A 290 4.03 -4.00 -10.51
C GLN A 290 3.74 -5.07 -9.47
N LEU A 291 4.50 -6.17 -9.50
CA LEU A 291 4.38 -7.27 -8.55
C LEU A 291 5.54 -7.16 -7.55
N ILE A 292 5.19 -6.92 -6.29
CA ILE A 292 6.13 -6.68 -5.20
C ILE A 292 5.97 -7.81 -4.20
N ASN A 293 7.00 -8.62 -4.01
CA ASN A 293 6.95 -9.63 -2.96
C ASN A 293 7.19 -8.97 -1.59
N ILE A 294 6.31 -9.26 -0.63
CA ILE A 294 6.27 -8.56 0.65
C ILE A 294 7.33 -9.05 1.64
N PHE A 295 7.84 -10.28 1.49
CA PHE A 295 8.90 -10.85 2.34
C PHE A 295 10.22 -11.03 1.63
N LEU A 296 10.21 -11.14 0.30
CA LEU A 296 11.44 -10.96 -0.43
C LEU A 296 11.84 -9.51 -0.21
N ARG A 297 13.06 -9.39 0.31
CA ARG A 297 13.86 -8.26 -0.09
C ARG A 297 14.01 -8.43 -1.61
N ASP A 298 13.14 -7.82 -2.41
CA ASP A 298 13.60 -7.27 -3.70
C ASP A 298 14.99 -6.73 -3.39
N ALA A 299 16.01 -7.09 -4.18
CA ALA A 299 17.35 -6.54 -4.05
C ALA A 299 17.16 -5.12 -3.54
N GLN A 300 17.47 -4.91 -2.25
CA GLN A 300 17.09 -3.68 -1.56
C GLN A 300 17.48 -2.56 -2.54
N PRO A 301 16.78 -1.42 -2.69
CA PRO A 301 17.61 -0.23 -2.82
C PRO A 301 18.48 -0.35 -1.59
N SER A 302 19.73 -0.81 -1.77
CA SER A 302 20.55 -1.24 -0.66
C SER A 302 20.39 -0.12 0.34
N LEU A 303 19.79 -0.39 1.51
CA LEU A 303 20.18 0.37 2.67
C LEU A 303 21.64 -0.08 2.89
N GLY A 304 22.52 0.30 1.96
CA GLY A 304 23.88 0.54 2.31
C GLY A 304 23.81 1.59 3.39
N SER A 305 24.75 1.51 4.30
CA SER A 305 25.00 2.62 5.21
C SER A 305 24.89 3.93 4.43
N GLY A 306 24.16 4.92 4.96
CA GLY A 306 23.78 6.08 4.15
C GLY A 306 22.92 7.08 4.89
N PHE A 307 22.55 8.16 4.21
CA PHE A 307 21.72 9.20 4.79
C PHE A 307 20.32 8.69 5.17
N GLY A 308 19.82 9.20 6.29
CA GLY A 308 18.40 9.23 6.61
C GLY A 308 17.81 10.60 6.26
N LEU A 309 17.02 11.16 7.16
CA LEU A 309 16.48 12.52 7.04
C LEU A 309 17.51 13.61 7.33
N ILE A 310 17.47 14.68 6.54
CA ILE A 310 18.03 15.99 6.87
C ILE A 310 16.87 16.94 7.11
N HIS A 311 16.56 17.24 8.37
CA HIS A 311 15.37 18.05 8.70
C HIS A 311 15.65 19.07 9.83
N PRO A 312 15.06 20.28 9.75
CA PRO A 312 14.33 20.81 8.59
C PRO A 312 15.26 21.07 7.39
N ASN A 313 14.77 20.89 6.17
CA ASN A 313 15.47 21.27 4.94
C ASN A 313 14.42 21.71 3.90
N PRO A 314 14.26 23.03 3.63
CA PRO A 314 15.15 24.13 4.02
C PRO A 314 15.16 24.47 5.52
N PHE A 315 16.25 25.05 6.03
CA PHE A 315 16.35 25.50 7.43
C PHE A 315 16.77 26.96 7.60
N THR A 316 16.41 27.55 8.75
CA THR A 316 16.72 28.94 9.14
C THR A 316 17.76 29.05 10.25
N THR A 317 17.71 28.14 11.24
CA THR A 317 18.56 28.17 12.45
C THR A 317 19.48 26.96 12.56
N ASN A 318 18.93 25.75 12.50
CA ASN A 318 19.67 24.50 12.46
C ASN A 318 18.92 23.43 11.64
N THR A 319 19.63 22.38 11.25
CA THR A 319 19.09 21.13 10.72
C THR A 319 19.72 19.96 11.46
N MET A 320 18.97 18.88 11.61
CA MET A 320 19.46 17.57 12.04
C MET A 320 19.77 16.74 10.81
N ILE A 321 20.96 16.14 10.76
CA ILE A 321 21.40 15.24 9.70
C ILE A 321 21.44 13.85 10.29
N THR A 322 20.57 12.97 9.81
CA THR A 322 20.53 11.57 10.25
C THR A 322 21.18 10.67 9.23
N TYR A 323 21.81 9.60 9.70
CA TYR A 323 22.36 8.53 8.86
C TYR A 323 22.32 7.20 9.63
N HIS A 324 22.46 6.10 8.91
CA HIS A 324 22.45 4.77 9.50
C HIS A 324 23.61 3.94 8.95
N LEU A 325 24.13 3.05 9.78
CA LEU A 325 25.21 2.11 9.46
C LEU A 325 24.70 0.68 9.65
N LEU A 326 24.89 -0.19 8.66
CA LEU A 326 24.51 -1.60 8.78
C LEU A 326 25.52 -2.44 9.56
N GLN A 327 26.78 -2.02 9.57
CA GLN A 327 27.88 -2.67 10.24
C GLN A 327 28.84 -1.61 10.77
N THR A 328 29.78 -2.02 11.62
CA THR A 328 30.85 -1.13 12.07
C THR A 328 31.66 -0.65 10.87
N SER A 329 31.69 0.66 10.64
CA SER A 329 32.26 1.30 9.43
C SER A 329 33.03 2.57 9.79
N ASP A 330 34.00 2.96 8.97
CA ASP A 330 34.68 4.25 9.08
C ASP A 330 33.88 5.34 8.35
N ILE A 331 33.50 6.40 9.06
CA ILE A 331 32.63 7.46 8.53
C ILE A 331 33.33 8.81 8.45
N SER A 332 32.89 9.64 7.49
CA SER A 332 33.20 11.07 7.42
C SER A 332 32.02 11.89 6.93
N LEU A 333 31.42 12.67 7.83
CA LEU A 333 30.32 13.57 7.55
C LEU A 333 30.81 15.02 7.40
N LYS A 334 30.66 15.61 6.22
CA LYS A 334 31.23 16.92 5.85
C LYS A 334 30.22 17.78 5.08
N ILE A 335 30.31 19.10 5.23
CA ILE A 335 29.53 20.10 4.48
C ILE A 335 30.41 20.84 3.49
N TYR A 336 29.91 21.04 2.28
CA TYR A 336 30.55 21.77 1.18
C TYR A 336 29.64 22.88 0.65
N ASP A 337 30.23 23.94 0.10
CA ASP A 337 29.48 24.91 -0.71
C ASP A 337 29.39 24.47 -2.18
N VAL A 338 28.63 25.20 -3.00
CA VAL A 338 28.40 24.87 -4.43
C VAL A 338 29.67 24.84 -5.28
N THR A 339 30.79 25.40 -4.80
CA THR A 339 32.09 25.34 -5.50
C THR A 339 32.90 24.10 -5.14
N GLY A 340 32.39 23.27 -4.23
CA GLY A 340 33.10 22.10 -3.70
C GLY A 340 34.08 22.44 -2.58
N ARG A 341 34.08 23.68 -2.07
CA ARG A 341 34.93 24.06 -0.94
C ARG A 341 34.36 23.49 0.36
N LEU A 342 35.22 22.83 1.14
CA LEU A 342 34.87 22.30 2.45
C LEU A 342 34.52 23.43 3.41
N VAL A 343 33.31 23.38 3.96
CA VAL A 343 32.76 24.36 4.89
C VAL A 343 32.99 23.91 6.32
N ARG A 344 32.67 22.65 6.64
CA ARG A 344 32.77 22.09 8.00
C ARG A 344 32.76 20.57 7.99
N THR A 345 33.53 19.95 8.88
CA THR A 345 33.41 18.52 9.21
C THR A 345 32.54 18.37 10.45
N LEU A 346 31.54 17.49 10.41
CA LEU A 346 30.55 17.30 11.46
C LEU A 346 30.80 16.05 12.31
N SER A 347 31.17 14.92 11.68
CA SER A 347 31.54 13.68 12.38
C SER A 347 32.61 12.92 11.58
N THR A 348 33.51 12.22 12.26
CA THR A 348 34.53 11.34 11.65
C THR A 348 34.96 10.24 12.62
N GLY A 349 35.26 9.05 12.10
CA GLY A 349 35.87 7.94 12.87
C GLY A 349 35.15 6.62 12.62
N THR A 350 35.48 5.60 13.40
CA THR A 350 34.81 4.30 13.33
C THR A 350 33.55 4.30 14.20
N GLU A 351 32.40 4.00 13.61
CA GLU A 351 31.11 3.93 14.29
C GLU A 351 30.50 2.53 14.12
N ASN A 352 29.80 2.03 15.15
CA ASN A 352 29.14 0.71 15.10
C ASN A 352 27.87 0.74 14.23
N SER A 353 27.31 -0.42 13.93
CA SER A 353 25.97 -0.48 13.32
C SER A 353 24.95 0.26 14.19
N GLY A 354 24.14 1.13 13.59
CA GLY A 354 23.16 1.92 14.33
C GLY A 354 22.67 3.15 13.58
N PHE A 355 21.81 3.94 14.23
CA PHE A 355 21.28 5.20 13.72
C PHE A 355 21.94 6.37 14.44
N TYR A 356 22.32 7.38 13.68
CA TYR A 356 23.07 8.55 14.14
C TYR A 356 22.36 9.83 13.73
N THR A 357 22.42 10.84 14.59
CA THR A 357 21.83 12.17 14.36
C THR A 357 22.85 13.23 14.74
N VAL A 358 23.24 14.06 13.78
CA VAL A 358 24.25 15.10 13.95
C VAL A 358 23.66 16.48 13.59
N PRO A 359 23.67 17.46 14.50
CA PRO A 359 23.15 18.79 14.21
C PRO A 359 24.13 19.62 13.37
N TRP A 360 23.59 20.50 12.52
CA TRP A 360 24.34 21.57 11.87
C TRP A 360 23.58 22.90 11.97
N ASP A 361 24.29 23.96 12.36
CA ASP A 361 23.75 25.28 12.68
C ASP A 361 24.00 26.34 11.58
N GLY A 362 24.36 25.91 10.37
CA GLY A 362 24.62 26.81 9.25
C GLY A 362 25.88 27.67 9.41
N ARG A 363 26.88 27.20 10.18
CA ARG A 363 28.18 27.86 10.38
C ARG A 363 29.34 27.06 9.78
N ASP A 364 30.39 27.78 9.37
CA ASP A 364 31.67 27.22 8.94
C ASP A 364 32.54 26.74 10.13
N SER A 365 33.70 26.15 9.82
CA SER A 365 34.67 25.68 10.83
C SER A 365 35.24 26.76 11.77
N ARG A 366 35.09 28.05 11.43
CA ARG A 366 35.49 29.19 12.26
C ARG A 366 34.33 29.77 13.07
N GLY A 367 33.16 29.14 13.00
CA GLY A 367 31.94 29.61 13.67
C GLY A 367 31.27 30.80 12.96
N VAL A 368 31.69 31.13 11.74
CA VAL A 368 31.10 32.23 10.96
C VAL A 368 29.80 31.75 10.33
N LYS A 369 28.75 32.58 10.43
CA LYS A 369 27.45 32.30 9.81
C LYS A 369 27.59 32.33 8.28
N LEU A 370 27.00 31.34 7.63
CA LEU A 370 26.99 31.23 6.17
C LEU A 370 25.83 32.03 5.55
N ALA A 371 25.96 32.36 4.26
CA ALA A 371 24.92 33.04 3.50
C ALA A 371 23.77 32.08 3.13
N ASN A 372 22.59 32.64 2.83
CA ASN A 372 21.49 31.87 2.26
C ASN A 372 21.93 31.23 0.95
N GLY A 373 21.56 29.97 0.72
CA GLY A 373 21.99 29.26 -0.46
C GLY A 373 21.97 27.74 -0.31
N THR A 374 22.42 27.08 -1.38
CA THR A 374 22.57 25.63 -1.43
C THR A 374 23.94 25.21 -0.88
N TYR A 375 23.94 24.17 -0.07
CA TYR A 375 25.11 23.48 0.45
C TYR A 375 24.95 21.98 0.18
N TYR A 376 26.04 21.22 0.23
CA TYR A 376 26.03 19.78 0.05
C TYR A 376 26.61 19.10 1.28
N CYS A 377 25.89 18.10 1.80
CA CYS A 377 26.35 17.23 2.87
C CYS A 377 26.89 15.95 2.26
N SER A 378 28.15 15.62 2.53
CA SER A 378 28.81 14.40 2.09
C SER A 378 28.97 13.47 3.28
N LEU A 379 28.54 12.23 3.11
CA LEU A 379 28.78 11.13 4.04
C LEU A 379 29.62 10.08 3.31
N ASP A 380 30.90 10.01 3.68
CA ASP A 380 31.80 8.95 3.23
C ASP A 380 31.69 7.80 4.26
N ILE A 381 31.51 6.55 3.82
CA ILE A 381 31.39 5.35 4.65
C ILE A 381 32.27 4.26 4.03
N ASP A 382 33.38 3.93 4.67
CA ASP A 382 34.45 3.11 4.09
C ASP A 382 34.87 3.63 2.70
N GLU A 383 34.54 2.90 1.63
CA GLU A 383 34.81 3.29 0.24
C GLU A 383 33.60 3.95 -0.47
N ASP A 384 32.42 3.91 0.15
CA ASP A 384 31.16 4.43 -0.39
C ASP A 384 30.96 5.92 -0.05
N LYS A 385 30.37 6.66 -0.98
CA LYS A 385 30.16 8.10 -0.84
C LYS A 385 28.73 8.51 -1.17
N HIS A 386 28.06 9.13 -0.21
CA HIS A 386 26.71 9.65 -0.31
C HIS A 386 26.73 11.18 -0.24
N VAL A 387 25.90 11.85 -1.02
CA VAL A 387 25.82 13.32 -1.03
C VAL A 387 24.36 13.77 -1.06
N GLU A 388 23.98 14.63 -0.13
CA GLU A 388 22.65 15.22 -0.03
C GLU A 388 22.67 16.75 -0.11
N LYS A 389 21.62 17.33 -0.70
CA LYS A 389 21.50 18.78 -0.85
C LYS A 389 20.84 19.39 0.39
N ILE A 390 21.43 20.45 0.95
CA ILE A 390 20.86 21.22 2.06
C ILE A 390 20.60 22.67 1.61
N LEU A 391 19.42 23.21 1.89
CA LEU A 391 19.06 24.59 1.63
C LEU A 391 18.99 25.41 2.92
N LEU A 392 19.83 26.45 3.02
CA LEU A 392 19.80 27.43 4.10
C LEU A 392 19.05 28.68 3.63
N VAL A 393 17.97 29.02 4.32
CA VAL A 393 17.13 30.20 4.03
C VAL A 393 16.91 30.94 5.35
N LYS A 394 17.31 32.21 5.42
CA LYS A 394 17.12 33.09 6.57
C LYS A 394 16.19 34.23 6.24
#